data_AF-I3TQA2-F1
#
_entry.id   AF-I3TQA2-F1
#
_cell.length_a   1.000
_cell.length_b   1.000
_cell.length_c   1.000
_cell.angle_alpha   90.00
_cell.angle_beta   90.00
_cell.angle_gamma   90.00
#
_symmetry.space_group_name_H-M   'P 1'
#
loop_
_entity.id
_entity.type
_entity.pdbx_description
1 polymer ?
#
loop_
_entity_poly.entity_id
_entity_poly.type
_entity_poly.pdbx_seq_one_letter_code
_entity_poly.pdbx_strand_id
1 'polypeptide(L)'
;MRVGLARSLRRLRPETWSGTLTRRARTDLPFADRAQRLGPPLLLDTSVYVDMLEGSASPALDALLETRQIQHSAIAVGELCHNFGRLTPDHPGSADVLRELSQVVDAIPGHRLDAPTSGVLLEAGILAGLLFRLGRLPKGQEVAAFNDAAIYLQALEQGYTVLTRNIRDFDLMNQILPAGRILFYDRTS
;
A
#
# COMPACT_ATOMS: atom_id res chain seq x y z
N MET A 1 6.07 27.68 -4.92
CA MET A 1 5.52 26.73 -3.92
C MET A 1 6.69 26.26 -3.05
N ARG A 2 6.67 26.47 -1.72
CA ARG A 2 7.78 26.01 -0.85
C ARG A 2 7.55 24.56 -0.46
N VAL A 3 8.58 23.74 -0.61
CA VAL A 3 8.63 22.34 -0.18
C VAL A 3 8.41 22.30 1.34
N GLY A 4 7.29 21.73 1.79
CA GLY A 4 6.78 21.82 3.17
C GLY A 4 7.56 21.04 4.23
N LEU A 5 8.88 20.85 4.09
CA LEU A 5 9.69 19.96 4.92
C LEU A 5 9.55 20.20 6.43
N ALA A 6 9.50 21.46 6.87
CA ALA A 6 9.33 21.78 8.30
C ALA A 6 7.99 21.28 8.87
N ARG A 7 6.93 21.23 8.05
CA ARG A 7 5.64 20.63 8.44
C ARG A 7 5.77 19.12 8.57
N SER A 8 6.41 18.48 7.59
CA SER A 8 6.64 17.04 7.56
C SER A 8 7.48 16.56 8.75
N LEU A 9 8.57 17.26 9.08
CA LEU A 9 9.40 16.95 10.25
C LEU A 9 8.61 17.09 11.56
N ARG A 10 7.79 18.13 11.70
CA ARG A 10 6.95 18.31 12.90
C ARG A 10 5.88 17.22 13.05
N ARG A 11 5.38 16.70 11.93
CA ARG A 11 4.37 15.63 11.89
C ARG A 11 4.97 14.27 12.22
N LEU A 12 6.07 13.91 11.56
CA LEU A 12 6.74 12.60 11.68
C LEU A 12 7.68 12.51 12.89
N ARG A 13 8.22 13.65 13.34
CA ARG A 13 9.18 13.81 14.45
C ARG A 13 10.29 12.75 14.44
N PRO A 14 11.04 12.59 13.33
CA PRO A 14 12.05 11.55 13.20
C PRO A 14 13.08 11.59 14.34
N GLU A 15 13.40 12.76 14.90
CA GLU A 15 14.31 12.95 16.03
C GLU A 15 13.82 12.32 17.34
N THR A 16 12.52 12.09 17.50
CA THR A 16 11.93 11.55 18.73
C THR A 16 11.90 10.02 18.76
N TRP A 17 12.03 9.37 17.60
CA TRP A 17 11.99 7.92 17.49
C TRP A 17 13.34 7.30 17.84
N SER A 18 13.33 6.40 18.80
CA SER A 18 14.49 5.61 19.23
C SER A 18 14.11 4.13 19.36
N GLY A 19 15.12 3.25 19.33
CA GLY A 19 14.92 1.81 19.47
C GLY A 19 14.43 1.11 18.19
N THR A 20 13.82 -0.06 18.38
CA THR A 20 13.29 -0.91 17.32
C THR A 20 11.80 -1.12 17.55
N LEU A 21 10.99 -0.96 16.51
CA LEU A 21 9.57 -1.27 16.54
C LEU A 21 9.36 -2.75 16.21
N THR A 22 8.35 -3.34 16.84
CA THR A 22 7.95 -4.74 16.60
C THR A 22 6.52 -4.78 16.12
N ARG A 23 6.20 -5.79 15.31
CA ARG A 23 4.84 -5.96 14.80
C ARG A 23 3.90 -6.28 15.94
N ARG A 24 2.72 -5.66 15.93
CA ARG A 24 1.63 -6.00 16.84
C ARG A 24 1.09 -7.40 16.53
N ALA A 25 0.48 -8.03 17.52
CA ALA A 25 -0.17 -9.32 17.32
C ALA A 25 -1.37 -9.15 16.38
N ARG A 26 -1.70 -10.21 15.62
CA ARG A 26 -2.86 -10.23 14.71
C ARG A 26 -4.16 -9.77 15.39
N THR A 27 -4.35 -10.16 16.66
CA THR A 27 -5.53 -9.81 17.46
C THR A 27 -5.71 -8.31 17.67
N ASP A 28 -4.61 -7.54 17.60
CA ASP A 28 -4.58 -6.10 17.82
C ASP A 28 -4.65 -5.32 16.49
N LEU A 29 -4.75 -6.02 15.37
CA LEU A 29 -4.75 -5.46 14.03
C LEU A 29 -6.15 -5.53 13.40
N PRO A 30 -6.53 -4.50 12.62
CA PRO A 30 -7.81 -4.47 11.93
C PRO A 30 -7.78 -5.40 10.71
N PHE A 31 -8.39 -6.57 10.82
CA PHE A 31 -8.52 -7.53 9.72
C PHE A 31 -9.89 -7.47 9.04
N ALA A 32 -9.90 -7.74 7.74
CA ALA A 32 -11.07 -7.77 6.87
C ALA A 32 -12.18 -8.71 7.37
N ASP A 33 -11.81 -9.85 7.96
CA ASP A 33 -12.73 -10.84 8.53
C ASP A 33 -13.58 -10.30 9.69
N ARG A 34 -13.11 -9.24 10.36
CA ARG A 34 -13.76 -8.57 11.50
C ARG A 34 -14.17 -7.14 11.18
N ALA A 35 -13.84 -6.64 9.99
CA ALA A 35 -14.12 -5.27 9.59
C ALA A 35 -15.60 -5.10 9.28
N GLN A 36 -16.13 -3.91 9.53
CA GLN A 36 -17.43 -3.53 8.98
C GLN A 36 -17.34 -3.55 7.46
N ARG A 37 -18.38 -4.05 6.78
CA ARG A 37 -18.40 -4.04 5.31
C ARG A 37 -18.49 -2.61 4.76
N LEU A 38 -19.30 -1.77 5.38
CA LEU A 38 -19.36 -0.35 5.06
C LEU A 38 -18.19 0.43 5.67
N GLY A 39 -17.81 1.53 5.03
CA GLY A 39 -16.76 2.41 5.53
C GLY A 39 -16.24 3.37 4.47
N PRO A 40 -15.14 4.08 4.79
CA PRO A 40 -14.44 4.93 3.84
C PRO A 40 -13.99 4.14 2.59
N PRO A 41 -13.78 4.82 1.45
CA PRO A 41 -13.21 4.19 0.27
C PRO A 41 -11.90 3.44 0.58
N LEU A 42 -11.68 2.36 -0.14
CA LEU A 42 -10.46 1.56 -0.04
C LEU A 42 -9.42 2.10 -1.01
N LEU A 43 -8.17 2.26 -0.58
CA LEU A 43 -7.02 2.43 -1.46
C LEU A 43 -6.28 1.10 -1.54
N LEU A 44 -6.23 0.50 -2.73
CA LEU A 44 -5.61 -0.81 -2.90
C LEU A 44 -4.09 -0.70 -2.92
N ASP A 45 -3.44 -1.53 -2.10
CA ASP A 45 -2.03 -1.86 -2.23
C ASP A 45 -1.81 -2.84 -3.42
N THR A 46 -0.60 -2.86 -3.97
CA THR A 46 -0.19 -3.74 -5.08
C THR A 46 -0.44 -5.21 -4.75
N SER A 47 -0.27 -5.60 -3.50
CA SER A 47 -0.52 -6.97 -3.04
C SER A 47 -1.94 -7.45 -3.31
N VAL A 48 -2.94 -6.57 -3.27
CA VAL A 48 -4.34 -6.91 -3.58
C VAL A 48 -4.48 -7.36 -5.02
N TYR A 49 -3.91 -6.60 -5.97
CA TYR A 49 -4.01 -6.94 -7.39
C TYR A 49 -3.29 -8.24 -7.70
N VAL A 50 -2.10 -8.45 -7.12
CA VAL A 50 -1.34 -9.70 -7.29
C VAL A 50 -2.17 -10.89 -6.78
N ASP A 51 -2.76 -10.77 -5.59
CA ASP A 51 -3.52 -11.88 -5.02
C ASP A 51 -4.83 -12.15 -5.79
N MET A 52 -5.48 -11.12 -6.35
CA MET A 52 -6.64 -11.25 -7.24
C MET A 52 -6.27 -11.94 -8.55
N LEU A 53 -5.16 -11.55 -9.19
CA LEU A 53 -4.64 -12.17 -10.41
C LEU A 53 -4.25 -13.63 -10.19
N GLU A 54 -3.68 -13.94 -9.03
CA GLU A 54 -3.33 -15.31 -8.63
C GLU A 54 -4.56 -16.14 -8.19
N GLY A 55 -5.77 -15.56 -8.16
CA GLY A 55 -6.99 -16.26 -7.75
C GLY A 55 -7.01 -16.64 -6.26
N SER A 56 -6.28 -15.90 -5.43
CA SER A 56 -6.05 -16.19 -4.00
C SER A 56 -6.72 -15.20 -3.05
N ALA A 57 -7.74 -14.51 -3.56
CA ALA A 57 -8.59 -13.64 -2.77
C ALA A 57 -9.43 -14.46 -1.77
N SER A 58 -9.40 -14.05 -0.51
CA SER A 58 -10.26 -14.67 0.51
C SER A 58 -11.68 -14.12 0.42
N PRO A 59 -12.71 -14.86 0.89
CA PRO A 59 -14.10 -14.37 0.87
C PRO A 59 -14.30 -13.04 1.62
N ALA A 60 -13.47 -12.77 2.63
CA ALA A 60 -13.49 -11.50 3.35
C ALA A 60 -12.92 -10.34 2.50
N LEU A 61 -11.91 -10.60 1.67
CA LEU A 61 -11.40 -9.65 0.70
C LEU A 61 -12.46 -9.34 -0.36
N ASP A 62 -13.05 -10.37 -0.98
CA ASP A 62 -14.09 -10.22 -2.00
C ASP A 62 -15.27 -9.39 -1.49
N ALA A 63 -15.78 -9.71 -0.30
CA ALA A 63 -16.88 -8.99 0.32
C ALA A 63 -16.57 -7.50 0.55
N LEU A 64 -15.32 -7.13 0.82
CA LEU A 64 -14.92 -5.72 0.94
C LEU A 64 -14.86 -5.02 -0.41
N LEU A 65 -14.30 -5.69 -1.43
CA LEU A 65 -14.18 -5.16 -2.79
C LEU A 65 -15.56 -4.94 -3.44
N GLU A 66 -16.55 -5.78 -3.13
CA GLU A 66 -17.92 -5.65 -3.62
C GLU A 66 -18.72 -4.53 -2.93
N THR A 67 -18.41 -4.21 -1.67
CA THR A 67 -19.26 -3.34 -0.83
C THR A 67 -18.71 -1.94 -0.63
N ARG A 68 -17.40 -1.72 -0.80
CA ARG A 68 -16.78 -0.40 -0.64
C ARG A 68 -16.35 0.17 -1.98
N GLN A 69 -16.40 1.48 -2.07
CA GLN A 69 -15.83 2.20 -3.19
C GLN A 69 -14.30 1.98 -3.24
N ILE A 70 -13.79 1.57 -4.40
CA ILE A 70 -12.38 1.34 -4.63
C ILE A 70 -11.75 2.60 -5.24
N GLN A 71 -10.59 2.98 -4.71
CA GLN A 71 -9.66 3.94 -5.28
C GLN A 71 -8.33 3.25 -5.52
N HIS A 72 -7.64 3.67 -6.59
CA HIS A 72 -6.40 3.10 -7.06
C HIS A 72 -5.28 4.12 -6.88
N SER A 73 -4.15 3.70 -6.34
CA SER A 73 -2.95 4.55 -6.31
C SER A 73 -2.18 4.40 -7.62
N ALA A 74 -1.77 5.53 -8.21
CA ALA A 74 -0.85 5.53 -9.34
C ALA A 74 0.50 4.86 -9.01
N ILE A 75 0.90 4.82 -7.73
CA ILE A 75 2.09 4.08 -7.28
C ILE A 75 1.85 2.57 -7.46
N ALA A 76 0.75 2.05 -6.91
CA ALA A 76 0.42 0.63 -6.98
C ALA A 76 0.22 0.15 -8.43
N VAL A 77 -0.51 0.92 -9.23
CA VAL A 77 -0.70 0.62 -10.66
C VAL A 77 0.63 0.72 -11.42
N GLY A 78 1.50 1.68 -11.08
CA GLY A 78 2.85 1.77 -11.63
C GLY A 78 3.72 0.54 -11.33
N GLU A 79 3.60 -0.03 -10.13
CA GLU A 79 4.28 -1.28 -9.77
C GLU A 79 3.76 -2.48 -10.58
N LEU A 80 2.46 -2.55 -10.88
CA LEU A 80 1.93 -3.55 -11.80
C LEU A 80 2.52 -3.37 -13.20
N CYS A 81 2.51 -2.12 -13.69
CA CYS A 81 3.01 -1.77 -15.00
C CYS A 81 4.51 -2.04 -15.17
N HIS A 82 5.29 -2.07 -14.09
CA HIS A 82 6.69 -2.46 -14.12
C HIS A 82 6.92 -3.83 -14.77
N ASN A 83 5.96 -4.76 -14.67
CA ASN A 83 6.06 -6.09 -15.28
C ASN A 83 6.12 -6.04 -16.82
N PHE A 84 5.49 -5.06 -17.47
CA PHE A 84 5.59 -4.88 -18.94
C PHE A 84 7.02 -4.55 -19.39
N GLY A 85 7.83 -3.92 -18.54
CA GLY A 85 9.24 -3.65 -18.80
C GLY A 85 10.20 -4.71 -18.28
N ARG A 86 9.75 -5.57 -17.34
CA ARG A 86 10.61 -6.53 -16.63
C ARG A 86 10.53 -7.95 -17.20
N LEU A 87 9.37 -8.41 -17.62
CA LEU A 87 9.19 -9.80 -18.06
C LEU A 87 9.87 -10.05 -19.41
N THR A 88 10.57 -11.18 -19.51
CA THR A 88 11.28 -11.57 -20.74
C THR A 88 10.28 -12.13 -21.76
N PRO A 89 10.24 -11.62 -23.00
CA PRO A 89 9.30 -12.08 -24.03
C PRO A 89 9.41 -13.57 -24.37
N ASP A 90 10.63 -14.13 -24.30
CA ASP A 90 10.91 -15.53 -24.69
C ASP A 90 10.42 -16.56 -23.65
N HIS A 91 10.05 -16.11 -22.45
CA HIS A 91 9.50 -17.03 -21.44
C HIS A 91 8.03 -17.34 -21.78
N PRO A 92 7.64 -18.63 -21.90
CA PRO A 92 6.31 -19.03 -22.39
C PRO A 92 5.13 -18.41 -21.63
N GLY A 93 5.28 -18.17 -20.32
CA GLY A 93 4.23 -17.60 -19.48
C GLY A 93 4.11 -16.06 -19.53
N SER A 94 5.07 -15.35 -20.14
CA SER A 94 5.07 -13.88 -20.10
C SER A 94 3.89 -13.26 -20.82
N ALA A 95 3.50 -13.80 -21.99
CA ALA A 95 2.41 -13.26 -22.78
C ALA A 95 1.06 -13.31 -22.03
N ASP A 96 0.78 -14.43 -21.34
CA ASP A 96 -0.45 -14.59 -20.58
C ASP A 96 -0.52 -13.66 -19.37
N VAL A 97 0.59 -13.56 -18.61
CA VAL A 97 0.67 -12.65 -17.46
C VAL A 97 0.47 -11.19 -17.89
N LEU A 98 1.11 -10.76 -18.99
CA LEU A 98 0.97 -9.39 -19.48
C LEU A 98 -0.44 -9.10 -20.03
N ARG A 99 -1.10 -10.09 -20.64
CA ARG A 99 -2.48 -9.98 -21.10
C ARG A 99 -3.45 -9.78 -19.93
N GLU A 100 -3.32 -10.56 -18.87
CA GLU A 100 -4.15 -10.45 -17.66
C GLU A 100 -3.90 -9.12 -16.94
N LEU A 101 -2.64 -8.71 -16.81
CA LEU A 101 -2.28 -7.40 -16.26
C LEU A 101 -2.89 -6.25 -17.08
N SER A 102 -2.87 -6.31 -18.41
CA SER A 102 -3.47 -5.27 -19.26
C SER A 102 -4.95 -5.15 -18.97
N GLN A 103 -5.67 -6.27 -18.89
CA GLN A 103 -7.11 -6.27 -18.60
C GLN A 103 -7.43 -5.61 -17.25
N VAL A 104 -6.63 -5.88 -16.22
CA VAL A 104 -6.79 -5.24 -14.91
C VAL A 104 -6.53 -3.74 -14.99
N VAL A 105 -5.44 -3.31 -15.63
CA VAL A 105 -5.08 -1.90 -15.74
C VAL A 105 -6.10 -1.11 -16.57
N ASP A 106 -6.54 -1.66 -17.71
CA ASP A 106 -7.50 -1.04 -18.62
C ASP A 106 -8.91 -0.92 -18.01
N ALA A 107 -9.25 -1.79 -17.04
CA ALA A 107 -10.50 -1.73 -16.32
C ALA A 107 -10.56 -0.62 -15.26
N ILE A 108 -9.42 0.01 -14.89
CA ILE A 108 -9.38 1.06 -13.87
C ILE A 108 -9.97 2.36 -14.44
N PRO A 109 -11.08 2.88 -13.87
CA PRO A 109 -11.62 4.16 -14.33
C PRO A 109 -10.66 5.30 -13.96
N GLY A 110 -10.36 6.20 -14.91
CA GLY A 110 -9.41 7.30 -14.68
C GLY A 110 -9.77 8.21 -13.49
N HIS A 111 -11.06 8.41 -13.19
CA HIS A 111 -11.51 9.17 -12.01
C HIS A 111 -11.38 8.41 -10.68
N ARG A 112 -10.93 7.15 -10.72
CA ARG A 112 -10.60 6.30 -9.57
C ARG A 112 -9.09 6.10 -9.41
N LEU A 113 -8.28 6.66 -10.31
CA LEU A 113 -6.83 6.56 -10.28
C LEU A 113 -6.24 7.88 -9.75
N ASP A 114 -5.82 7.85 -8.50
CA ASP A 114 -5.28 9.03 -7.80
C ASP A 114 -3.75 8.92 -7.68
N ALA A 115 -3.06 10.03 -7.93
CA ALA A 115 -1.61 10.14 -7.70
C ALA A 115 -1.32 10.84 -6.36
N PRO A 116 -0.28 10.41 -5.62
CA PRO A 116 0.16 11.11 -4.43
C PRO A 116 0.66 12.51 -4.78
N THR A 117 0.38 13.49 -3.91
CA THR A 117 0.92 14.84 -4.07
C THR A 117 2.42 14.87 -3.78
N SER A 118 3.10 15.92 -4.24
CA SER A 118 4.51 16.12 -3.89
C SER A 118 4.76 16.15 -2.37
N GLY A 119 3.78 16.63 -1.58
CA GLY A 119 3.83 16.60 -0.12
C GLY A 119 3.86 15.18 0.43
N VAL A 120 2.97 14.31 -0.07
CA VAL A 120 2.96 12.88 0.27
C VAL A 120 4.30 12.23 -0.04
N LEU A 121 4.86 12.47 -1.23
CA LEU A 121 6.11 11.83 -1.66
C LEU A 121 7.31 12.25 -0.78
N LEU A 122 7.35 13.50 -0.33
CA LEU A 122 8.41 13.96 0.60
C LEU A 122 8.28 13.30 1.96
N GLU A 123 7.06 13.21 2.51
CA GLU A 123 6.81 12.51 3.77
C GLU A 123 7.08 11.00 3.65
N ALA A 124 6.79 10.40 2.50
CA ALA A 124 7.08 9.00 2.22
C ALA A 124 8.58 8.70 2.29
N GLY A 125 9.44 9.59 1.77
CA GLY A 125 10.89 9.45 1.90
C GLY A 125 11.36 9.43 3.36
N ILE A 126 10.81 10.31 4.19
CA ILE A 126 11.14 10.36 5.63
C ILE A 126 10.62 9.09 6.34
N LEU A 127 9.36 8.72 6.08
CA LEU A 127 8.72 7.56 6.70
C LEU A 127 9.41 6.25 6.30
N ALA A 128 9.76 6.06 5.03
CA ALA A 128 10.54 4.91 4.57
C ALA A 128 11.90 4.84 5.30
N GLY A 129 12.61 5.95 5.45
CA GLY A 129 13.85 6.01 6.23
C GLY A 129 13.64 5.60 7.70
N LEU A 130 12.50 5.97 8.29
CA LEU A 130 12.12 5.52 9.64
C LEU A 130 11.85 4.01 9.68
N LEU A 131 11.25 3.41 8.65
CA LEU A 131 11.08 1.96 8.57
C LEU A 131 12.42 1.23 8.57
N PHE A 132 13.41 1.68 7.79
CA PHE A 132 14.76 1.11 7.84
C PHE A 132 15.38 1.21 9.22
N ARG A 133 15.30 2.38 9.84
CA ARG A 133 15.95 2.64 11.14
C ARG A 133 15.26 1.91 12.30
N LEU A 134 13.93 1.93 12.33
CA LEU A 134 13.13 1.43 13.45
C LEU A 134 12.64 0.00 13.23
N GLY A 135 12.29 -0.37 12.00
CA GLY A 135 11.79 -1.69 11.62
C GLY A 135 12.88 -2.68 11.19
N ARG A 136 14.12 -2.23 11.05
CA ARG A 136 15.28 -3.02 10.55
C ARG A 136 15.00 -3.67 9.19
N LEU A 137 14.36 -2.94 8.29
CA LEU A 137 14.17 -3.41 6.92
C LEU A 137 15.54 -3.73 6.28
N PRO A 138 15.64 -4.82 5.51
CA PRO A 138 16.89 -5.19 4.86
C PRO A 138 17.18 -4.24 3.69
N LYS A 139 18.47 -4.02 3.41
CA LYS A 139 18.92 -3.25 2.25
C LYS A 139 18.36 -3.82 0.96
N GLY A 140 18.14 -2.98 -0.05
CA GLY A 140 17.55 -3.37 -1.34
C GLY A 140 16.02 -3.28 -1.37
N GLN A 141 15.37 -2.91 -0.27
CA GLN A 141 13.93 -2.67 -0.21
C GLN A 141 13.57 -1.18 -0.22
N GLU A 142 14.49 -0.28 -0.61
CA GLU A 142 14.32 1.17 -0.49
C GLU A 142 13.15 1.67 -1.34
N VAL A 143 13.03 1.17 -2.57
CA VAL A 143 11.92 1.52 -3.48
C VAL A 143 10.60 0.98 -2.95
N ALA A 144 10.56 -0.28 -2.51
CA ALA A 144 9.36 -0.89 -1.95
C ALA A 144 8.87 -0.14 -0.70
N ALA A 145 9.77 0.14 0.24
CA ALA A 145 9.45 0.90 1.46
C ALA A 145 8.97 2.33 1.14
N PHE A 146 9.54 2.98 0.13
CA PHE A 146 9.08 4.29 -0.34
C PHE A 146 7.68 4.22 -0.93
N ASN A 147 7.40 3.23 -1.77
CA ASN A 147 6.09 3.05 -2.41
C ASN A 147 5.00 2.71 -1.38
N ASP A 148 5.28 1.79 -0.45
CA ASP A 148 4.39 1.46 0.66
C ASP A 148 4.07 2.71 1.51
N ALA A 149 5.10 3.51 1.82
CA ALA A 149 4.93 4.76 2.55
C ALA A 149 4.12 5.80 1.77
N ALA A 150 4.30 5.89 0.46
CA ALA A 150 3.52 6.78 -0.40
C ALA A 150 2.04 6.36 -0.44
N ILE A 151 1.74 5.08 -0.58
CA ILE A 151 0.37 4.54 -0.56
C ILE A 151 -0.29 4.82 0.80
N TYR A 152 0.43 4.55 1.90
CA TYR A 152 -0.07 4.81 3.26
C TYR A 152 -0.43 6.29 3.49
N LEU A 153 0.49 7.18 3.15
CA LEU A 153 0.31 8.63 3.33
C LEU A 153 -0.70 9.22 2.36
N GLN A 154 -0.80 8.68 1.13
CA GLN A 154 -1.86 9.05 0.18
C GLN A 154 -3.23 8.72 0.76
N ALA A 155 -3.43 7.50 1.26
CA ALA A 155 -4.69 7.11 1.88
C ALA A 155 -5.05 8.01 3.08
N LEU A 156 -4.06 8.35 3.90
CA LEU A 156 -4.24 9.26 5.02
C LEU A 156 -4.62 10.68 4.57
N GLU A 157 -3.96 11.23 3.55
CA GLU A 157 -4.27 12.56 3.01
C GLU A 157 -5.68 12.62 2.40
N GLN A 158 -6.08 11.57 1.67
CA GLN A 158 -7.35 11.53 0.93
C GLN A 158 -8.52 11.00 1.74
N GLY A 159 -8.29 10.58 2.99
CA GLY A 159 -9.34 10.03 3.83
C GLY A 159 -9.84 8.68 3.31
N TYR A 160 -8.94 7.83 2.81
CA TYR A 160 -9.21 6.44 2.44
C TYR A 160 -8.78 5.47 3.55
N THR A 161 -8.98 4.19 3.30
CA THR A 161 -8.47 3.06 4.10
C THR A 161 -7.59 2.20 3.22
N VAL A 162 -6.33 1.99 3.59
CA VAL A 162 -5.45 1.08 2.83
C VAL A 162 -5.95 -0.36 3.00
N LEU A 163 -6.03 -1.11 1.91
CA LEU A 163 -6.26 -2.55 1.93
C LEU A 163 -4.98 -3.26 1.49
N THR A 164 -4.39 -4.10 2.34
CA THR A 164 -3.08 -4.74 2.08
C THR A 164 -2.90 -6.03 2.86
N ARG A 165 -2.11 -6.98 2.35
CA ARG A 165 -1.59 -8.10 3.15
C ARG A 165 -0.21 -7.83 3.76
N ASN A 166 0.44 -6.71 3.42
CA ASN A 166 1.75 -6.35 3.95
C ASN A 166 1.65 -5.81 5.38
N ILE A 167 1.42 -6.72 6.33
CA ILE A 167 1.39 -6.40 7.77
C ILE A 167 2.73 -5.83 8.22
N ARG A 168 3.84 -6.31 7.64
CA ARG A 168 5.19 -5.98 8.09
C ARG A 168 5.45 -4.49 8.07
N ASP A 169 5.15 -3.83 6.96
CA ASP A 169 5.54 -2.43 6.80
C ASP A 169 4.40 -1.49 7.23
N PHE A 170 3.16 -1.82 6.87
CA PHE A 170 2.00 -0.97 7.19
C PHE A 170 1.67 -0.94 8.69
N ASP A 171 1.91 -2.01 9.44
CA ASP A 171 1.76 -1.94 10.89
C ASP A 171 2.75 -0.95 11.51
N LEU A 172 4.02 -1.00 11.10
CA LEU A 172 5.07 -0.12 11.61
C LEU A 172 4.79 1.34 11.23
N MET A 173 4.35 1.60 10.00
CA MET A 173 3.92 2.94 9.58
C MET A 173 2.76 3.47 10.42
N ASN A 174 1.80 2.59 10.76
CA ASN A 174 0.67 2.96 11.62
C ASN A 174 1.07 3.19 13.07
N GLN A 175 2.08 2.49 13.58
CA GLN A 175 2.64 2.80 14.90
C GLN A 175 3.33 4.18 14.90
N ILE A 176 3.99 4.56 13.80
CA ILE A 176 4.66 5.87 13.66
C ILE A 176 3.65 7.00 13.47
N LEU A 177 2.62 6.79 12.65
CA LEU A 177 1.57 7.76 12.35
C LEU A 177 0.18 7.12 12.55
N PRO A 178 -0.35 7.04 13.78
CA PRO A 178 -1.58 6.30 14.10
C PRO A 178 -2.90 6.95 13.62
N ALA A 179 -2.82 7.89 12.68
CA ALA A 179 -3.97 8.54 12.07
C ALA A 179 -4.47 7.81 10.81
N GLY A 180 -3.65 6.94 10.21
CA GLY A 180 -4.02 6.18 9.03
C GLY A 180 -5.00 5.07 9.35
N ARG A 181 -5.84 4.73 8.37
CA ARG A 181 -6.72 3.56 8.42
C ARG A 181 -6.16 2.50 7.50
N ILE A 182 -6.02 1.30 8.04
CA ILE A 182 -5.57 0.12 7.31
C ILE A 182 -6.56 -1.00 7.60
N LEU A 183 -6.84 -1.83 6.60
CA LEU A 183 -7.44 -3.14 6.73
C LEU A 183 -6.47 -4.16 6.19
N PHE A 184 -6.12 -5.13 7.02
CA PHE A 184 -5.33 -6.28 6.63
C PHE A 184 -6.25 -7.41 6.16
N TYR A 185 -5.76 -8.26 5.27
CA TYR A 185 -6.45 -9.47 4.87
C TYR A 185 -5.48 -10.64 4.75
N ASP A 186 -6.03 -11.85 4.78
CA ASP A 186 -5.28 -13.07 4.46
C ASP A 186 -5.66 -13.56 3.07
N ARG A 187 -4.73 -14.27 2.44
CA ARG A 187 -4.99 -15.03 1.22
C ARG A 187 -5.72 -16.33 1.55
N THR A 188 -6.46 -16.85 0.59
CA THR A 188 -6.90 -18.25 0.61
C THR A 188 -5.67 -19.17 0.55
N SER A 189 -5.64 -20.20 1.40
CA SER A 189 -4.56 -21.20 1.47
C SER A 189 -4.58 -22.14 0.27
#